data_AF-A0A9K3M0C2-F1
#
_entry.id   AF-A0A9K3M0C2-F1
#
_cell.length_a   1.000
_cell.length_b   1.000
_cell.length_c   1.000
_cell.angle_alpha   90.00
_cell.angle_beta   90.00
_cell.angle_gamma   90.00
#
_symmetry.space_group_name_H-M   'P 1'
#
loop_
_entity.id
_entity.type
_entity.pdbx_description
1 polymer ?
#
loop_
_entity_poly.entity_id
_entity_poly.type
_entity_poly.pdbx_seq_one_letter_code
_entity_poly.pdbx_strand_id
1 'polypeptide(L)'
;MEEIEGGMQNVVFPSMRKTGESSTAKLLMQAIQKRLPQDIKSRITSRSLRDAGVTELASHGSLLIYDGCARSGHSTGTTQDHYIYDQHYLYGLKAGMARAGYDVASGDYTKKIHLPRLQAIGSGVDNQLQAFLDRCFTVDVPHFDKGGKLRPVLLTCLATLQQHYRAVLIDCGHDNAIIQHLNKAALHSRLNDHAR
;
A
#
# COMPACT_ATOMS: atom_id res chain seq x y z
N MET A 1 2.88 2.41 -54.33
CA MET A 1 3.54 3.74 -54.33
C MET A 1 2.75 4.72 -53.48
N GLU A 2 1.42 4.83 -53.65
CA GLU A 2 0.53 5.66 -52.82
C GLU A 2 0.62 5.42 -51.29
N GLU A 3 0.78 4.17 -50.84
CA GLU A 3 0.92 3.87 -49.40
C GLU A 3 2.25 4.33 -48.80
N ILE A 4 3.31 4.39 -49.63
CA ILE A 4 4.65 4.85 -49.26
C ILE A 4 4.67 6.39 -49.26
N GLU A 5 4.19 7.01 -50.34
CA GLU A 5 4.05 8.47 -50.44
C GLU A 5 3.05 9.03 -49.41
N GLY A 6 2.06 8.22 -49.05
CA GLY A 6 1.11 8.46 -47.98
C GLY A 6 1.62 8.11 -46.58
N GLY A 7 2.90 7.78 -46.37
CA GLY A 7 3.48 7.53 -45.05
C GLY A 7 2.74 6.49 -44.19
N MET A 8 2.07 5.52 -44.83
CA MET A 8 1.22 4.52 -44.17
C MET A 8 2.03 3.30 -43.66
N GLN A 9 3.33 3.26 -43.92
CA GLN A 9 4.12 2.04 -43.71
C GLN A 9 4.53 1.76 -42.26
N ASN A 10 4.30 2.68 -41.30
CA ASN A 10 4.73 2.51 -39.91
C ASN A 10 3.75 3.11 -38.88
N VAL A 11 2.44 3.03 -39.13
CA VAL A 11 1.44 3.60 -38.21
C VAL A 11 0.63 2.48 -37.57
N VAL A 12 0.73 2.33 -36.24
CA VAL A 12 -0.03 1.33 -35.47
C VAL A 12 -1.54 1.50 -35.63
N PHE A 13 -2.00 2.74 -35.86
CA PHE A 13 -3.40 3.09 -36.12
C PHE A 13 -3.55 3.96 -37.39
N PRO A 14 -3.60 3.35 -38.58
CA PRO A 14 -3.64 4.07 -39.86
C PRO A 14 -4.82 5.04 -39.98
N SER A 15 -5.96 4.70 -39.37
CA SER A 15 -7.17 5.52 -39.35
C SER A 15 -7.03 6.84 -38.57
N MET A 16 -6.00 6.96 -37.71
CA MET A 16 -5.81 8.13 -36.87
C MET A 16 -4.72 9.09 -37.37
N ARG A 17 -4.14 8.86 -38.57
CA ARG A 17 -3.01 9.65 -39.11
C ARG A 17 -3.27 11.16 -39.21
N LYS A 18 -4.52 11.57 -39.44
CA LYS A 18 -4.91 13.00 -39.54
C LYS A 18 -5.27 13.64 -38.20
N THR A 19 -5.24 12.87 -37.12
CA THR A 19 -5.60 13.31 -35.76
C THR A 19 -4.29 13.65 -35.04
N GLY A 20 -4.10 14.92 -34.66
CA GLY A 20 -2.88 15.35 -33.96
C GLY A 20 -2.74 14.73 -32.56
N GLU A 21 -1.53 14.66 -32.02
CA GLU A 21 -1.21 14.05 -30.71
C GLU A 21 -2.10 14.53 -29.56
N SER A 22 -2.39 15.83 -29.52
CA SER A 22 -3.24 16.48 -28.51
C SER A 22 -4.70 16.02 -28.57
N SER A 23 -5.15 15.51 -29.72
CA SER A 23 -6.52 15.06 -29.93
C SER A 23 -6.73 13.62 -29.45
N THR A 24 -5.79 12.70 -29.72
CA THR A 24 -5.94 11.27 -29.38
C THR A 24 -5.86 11.01 -27.88
N ALA A 25 -4.89 11.61 -27.18
CA ALA A 25 -4.77 11.47 -25.72
C ALA A 25 -6.01 12.04 -25.00
N LYS A 26 -6.55 13.15 -25.50
CA LYS A 26 -7.77 13.78 -24.98
C LYS A 26 -9.00 12.89 -25.20
N LEU A 27 -9.14 12.29 -26.39
CA LEU A 27 -10.24 11.37 -26.71
C LEU A 27 -10.20 10.11 -25.84
N LEU A 28 -9.03 9.50 -25.65
CA LEU A 28 -8.84 8.37 -24.75
C LEU A 28 -9.21 8.73 -23.30
N MET A 29 -8.73 9.87 -22.81
CA MET A 29 -9.03 10.32 -21.45
C MET A 29 -10.52 10.60 -21.26
N GLN A 30 -11.19 11.21 -22.24
CA GLN A 30 -12.64 11.41 -22.19
C GLN A 30 -13.40 10.08 -22.18
N ALA A 31 -12.97 9.09 -22.96
CA ALA A 31 -13.59 7.77 -22.98
C ALA A 31 -13.45 7.06 -21.61
N ILE A 32 -12.28 7.15 -20.98
CA ILE A 32 -12.03 6.61 -19.63
C ILE A 32 -12.88 7.36 -18.59
N GLN A 33 -12.85 8.69 -18.59
CA GLN A 33 -13.61 9.52 -17.64
C GLN A 33 -15.11 9.30 -17.72
N LYS A 34 -15.68 8.99 -18.90
CA LYS A 34 -17.11 8.66 -19.02
C LYS A 34 -17.51 7.42 -18.22
N ARG A 35 -16.57 6.51 -17.94
CA ARG A 35 -16.83 5.22 -17.26
C ARG A 35 -16.43 5.20 -15.79
N LEU A 36 -15.72 6.24 -15.31
CA LEU A 36 -15.30 6.32 -13.91
C LEU A 36 -16.43 6.88 -13.01
N PRO A 37 -16.50 6.48 -11.73
CA PRO A 37 -17.29 7.17 -10.71
C PRO A 37 -16.90 8.65 -10.56
N GLN A 38 -17.90 9.51 -10.29
CA GLN A 38 -17.73 10.98 -10.32
C GLN A 38 -16.72 11.49 -9.27
N ASP A 39 -16.65 10.81 -8.13
CA ASP A 39 -15.76 11.10 -7.00
C ASP A 39 -14.27 10.86 -7.30
N ILE A 40 -13.95 10.05 -8.32
CA ILE A 40 -12.56 9.75 -8.69
C ILE A 40 -12.13 10.33 -10.04
N LYS A 41 -13.05 10.81 -10.88
CA LYS A 41 -12.75 11.34 -12.23
C LYS A 41 -11.67 12.41 -12.26
N SER A 42 -11.69 13.34 -11.29
CA SER A 42 -10.70 14.43 -11.19
C SER A 42 -9.31 13.95 -10.78
N ARG A 43 -9.22 12.76 -10.17
CA ARG A 43 -7.98 12.18 -9.66
C ARG A 43 -7.29 11.29 -10.70
N ILE A 44 -8.02 10.82 -11.71
CA ILE A 44 -7.47 9.97 -12.77
C ILE A 44 -7.12 10.81 -14.00
N THR A 45 -5.83 10.83 -14.31
CA THR A 45 -5.24 11.47 -15.48
C THR A 45 -4.45 10.45 -16.30
N SER A 46 -4.08 10.81 -17.53
CA SER A 46 -3.17 9.98 -18.34
C SER A 46 -1.84 9.73 -17.62
N ARG A 47 -1.33 10.73 -16.89
CA ARG A 47 -0.13 10.61 -16.06
C ARG A 47 -0.33 9.61 -14.94
N SER A 48 -1.39 9.75 -14.13
CA SER A 48 -1.62 8.84 -13.00
C SER A 48 -1.86 7.39 -13.45
N LEU A 49 -2.43 7.17 -14.63
CA LEU A 49 -2.57 5.83 -15.23
C LEU A 49 -1.21 5.25 -15.64
N ARG A 50 -0.33 6.07 -16.23
CA ARG A 50 1.05 5.65 -16.52
C ARG A 50 1.78 5.32 -15.22
N ASP A 51 1.70 6.20 -14.23
CA ASP A 51 2.33 6.02 -12.92
C ASP A 51 1.86 4.71 -12.27
N ALA A 52 0.55 4.44 -12.27
CA ALA A 52 -0.01 3.19 -11.78
C ALA A 52 0.51 1.96 -12.53
N GLY A 53 0.60 2.02 -13.86
CA GLY A 53 1.13 0.91 -14.67
C GLY A 53 2.61 0.64 -14.42
N VAL A 54 3.43 1.68 -14.28
CA VAL A 54 4.86 1.54 -13.95
C VAL A 54 5.05 1.01 -12.54
N THR A 55 4.22 1.49 -11.61
CA THR A 55 4.16 1.07 -10.21
C THR A 55 3.78 -0.41 -10.09
N GLU A 56 2.82 -0.90 -10.89
CA GLU A 56 2.46 -2.32 -10.97
C GLU A 56 3.59 -3.18 -11.56
N LEU A 57 4.22 -2.73 -12.65
CA LEU A 57 5.38 -3.43 -13.24
C LEU A 57 6.54 -3.54 -12.26
N ALA A 58 6.83 -2.45 -11.56
CA ALA A 58 7.83 -2.41 -10.49
C ALA A 58 7.51 -3.36 -9.32
N SER A 59 6.24 -3.72 -9.15
CA SER A 59 5.71 -4.61 -8.11
C SER A 59 5.71 -6.07 -8.45
N HIS A 60 5.95 -6.39 -9.72
CA HIS A 60 5.89 -7.74 -10.19
C HIS A 60 7.17 -8.49 -9.81
N GLY A 61 7.07 -9.48 -8.92
CA GLY A 61 8.22 -10.20 -8.36
C GLY A 61 9.06 -10.99 -9.38
N SER A 62 8.55 -11.19 -10.60
CA SER A 62 9.29 -11.86 -11.68
C SER A 62 9.90 -10.92 -12.71
N LEU A 63 9.69 -9.60 -12.58
CA LEU A 63 10.25 -8.61 -13.48
C LEU A 63 11.48 -7.98 -12.86
N LEU A 64 12.53 -7.84 -13.65
CA LEU A 64 13.70 -7.08 -13.26
C LEU A 64 13.44 -5.59 -13.48
N ILE A 65 14.20 -4.74 -12.77
CA ILE A 65 14.13 -3.29 -12.97
C ILE A 65 14.34 -2.89 -14.44
N TYR A 66 15.18 -3.63 -15.16
CA TYR A 66 15.44 -3.43 -16.58
C TYR A 66 14.22 -3.70 -17.46
N ASP A 67 13.38 -4.69 -17.11
CA ASP A 67 12.12 -4.95 -17.81
C ASP A 67 11.14 -3.79 -17.61
N GLY A 68 11.09 -3.26 -16.38
CA GLY A 68 10.32 -2.07 -16.04
C GLY A 68 10.79 -0.85 -16.83
N CYS A 69 12.09 -0.60 -16.88
CA CYS A 69 12.71 0.46 -17.68
C CYS A 69 12.37 0.34 -19.17
N ALA A 70 12.55 -0.85 -19.76
CA ALA A 70 12.29 -1.11 -21.17
C ALA A 70 10.81 -0.85 -21.55
N ARG A 71 9.87 -1.21 -20.67
CA ARG A 71 8.43 -1.04 -20.92
C ARG A 71 7.92 0.36 -20.64
N SER A 72 8.54 1.07 -19.70
CA SER A 72 8.08 2.39 -19.25
C SER A 72 8.82 3.55 -19.91
N GLY A 73 9.96 3.28 -20.55
CA GLY A 73 10.84 4.29 -21.14
C GLY A 73 11.66 5.08 -20.10
N HIS A 74 11.79 4.57 -18.87
CA HIS A 74 12.60 5.20 -17.83
C HIS A 74 13.99 4.58 -17.73
N SER A 75 14.91 5.32 -17.12
CA SER A 75 16.26 4.85 -16.77
C SER A 75 16.37 4.58 -15.26
N THR A 76 17.25 3.68 -14.86
CA THR A 76 17.64 3.46 -13.45
C THR A 76 18.38 4.68 -12.89
N GLY A 77 18.32 4.93 -11.58
CA GLY A 77 18.96 6.10 -10.95
C GLY A 77 18.20 7.41 -11.16
N THR A 78 16.94 7.33 -11.60
CA THR A 78 16.09 8.49 -11.90
C THR A 78 14.64 8.23 -11.43
N THR A 79 13.65 8.75 -12.16
CA THR A 79 12.20 8.57 -11.93
C THR A 79 11.74 7.12 -11.72
N GLN A 80 12.41 6.12 -12.30
CA GLN A 80 12.03 4.71 -12.11
C GLN A 80 12.12 4.29 -10.64
N ASP A 81 13.14 4.77 -9.95
CA ASP A 81 13.44 4.39 -8.56
C ASP A 81 12.37 4.98 -7.61
N HIS A 82 11.82 6.15 -7.93
CA HIS A 82 10.72 6.74 -7.15
C HIS A 82 9.46 5.86 -7.16
N TYR A 83 9.13 5.18 -8.26
CA TYR A 83 7.98 4.25 -8.30
C TYR A 83 8.21 2.98 -7.46
N ILE A 84 9.48 2.62 -7.22
CA ILE A 84 9.87 1.46 -6.41
C ILE A 84 9.96 1.84 -4.92
N TYR A 85 10.54 3.01 -4.60
CA TYR A 85 10.86 3.36 -3.21
C TYR A 85 9.79 4.24 -2.55
N ASP A 86 9.26 5.27 -3.23
CA ASP A 86 8.28 6.20 -2.62
C ASP A 86 6.86 5.61 -2.62
N GLN A 87 6.50 4.84 -3.66
CA GLN A 87 5.16 4.29 -3.83
C GLN A 87 5.03 2.86 -3.26
N HIS A 88 6.15 2.13 -3.13
CA HIS A 88 6.17 0.75 -2.65
C HIS A 88 7.06 0.56 -1.42
N TYR A 89 6.61 1.12 -0.29
CA TYR A 89 7.21 0.85 1.03
C TYR A 89 7.40 -0.65 1.31
N LEU A 90 6.60 -1.53 0.70
CA LEU A 90 6.73 -2.99 0.80
C LEU A 90 8.07 -3.53 0.27
N TYR A 91 8.68 -2.92 -0.75
CA TYR A 91 10.04 -3.29 -1.19
C TYR A 91 11.09 -2.84 -0.20
N GLY A 92 10.96 -1.61 0.30
CA GLY A 92 11.79 -1.12 1.40
C GLY A 92 11.66 -1.98 2.65
N LEU A 93 10.51 -2.62 2.84
CA LEU A 93 10.25 -3.47 4.00
C LEU A 93 11.06 -4.77 3.98
N LYS A 94 11.28 -5.38 2.82
CA LYS A 94 12.18 -6.54 2.68
C LYS A 94 13.62 -6.16 3.04
N ALA A 95 14.08 -5.01 2.55
CA ALA A 95 15.40 -4.49 2.90
C ALA A 95 15.49 -4.14 4.39
N GLY A 96 14.42 -3.56 4.95
CA GLY A 96 14.29 -3.28 6.38
C GLY A 96 14.34 -4.54 7.24
N MET A 97 13.65 -5.61 6.84
CA MET A 97 13.67 -6.91 7.52
C MET A 97 15.06 -7.54 7.48
N ALA A 98 15.71 -7.57 6.31
CA ALA A 98 17.09 -8.05 6.20
C ALA A 98 18.04 -7.26 7.12
N ARG A 99 17.87 -5.93 7.19
CA ARG A 99 18.65 -5.08 8.11
C ARG A 99 18.29 -5.28 9.59
N ALA A 100 17.06 -5.68 9.89
CA ALA A 100 16.61 -6.00 11.24
C ALA A 100 17.03 -7.42 11.70
N GLY A 101 17.84 -8.12 10.90
CA GLY A 101 18.39 -9.44 11.24
C GLY A 101 17.45 -10.60 10.93
N TYR A 102 16.38 -10.38 10.16
CA TYR A 102 15.57 -11.48 9.64
C TYR A 102 16.41 -12.28 8.65
N ASP A 103 16.38 -13.60 8.81
CA ASP A 103 17.23 -14.49 8.05
C ASP A 103 16.90 -14.47 6.55
N VAL A 104 17.93 -14.17 5.77
CA VAL A 104 17.87 -14.11 4.31
C VAL A 104 17.89 -15.51 3.72
N ALA A 105 18.56 -16.47 4.38
CA ALA A 105 18.72 -17.83 3.89
C ALA A 105 17.43 -18.66 3.99
N SER A 106 16.65 -18.50 5.05
CA SER A 106 15.31 -19.11 5.19
C SER A 106 14.22 -18.45 4.32
N GLY A 107 14.50 -17.30 3.71
CA GLY A 107 13.53 -16.55 2.92
C GLY A 107 12.52 -15.77 3.75
N ASP A 108 12.73 -15.64 5.07
CA ASP A 108 11.81 -14.97 6.00
C ASP A 108 11.56 -13.50 5.66
N TYR A 109 12.56 -12.82 5.11
CA TYR A 109 12.46 -11.46 4.57
C TYR A 109 11.51 -11.31 3.37
N THR A 110 11.07 -12.41 2.75
CA THR A 110 10.12 -12.42 1.63
C THR A 110 8.70 -12.81 2.03
N LYS A 111 8.49 -13.21 3.29
CA LYS A 111 7.16 -13.58 3.78
C LYS A 111 6.17 -12.46 3.52
N LYS A 112 4.97 -12.83 3.08
CA LYS A 112 3.91 -11.87 2.79
C LYS A 112 3.46 -11.23 4.11
N ILE A 113 3.60 -9.92 4.18
CA ILE A 113 3.24 -9.17 5.39
C ILE A 113 1.78 -8.79 5.26
N HIS A 114 0.99 -9.36 6.15
CA HIS A 114 -0.39 -8.98 6.31
C HIS A 114 -0.40 -7.74 7.20
N LEU A 115 -0.74 -6.60 6.60
CA LEU A 115 -0.99 -5.40 7.39
C LEU A 115 -2.25 -5.61 8.20
N PRO A 116 -2.21 -5.32 9.51
CA PRO A 116 -3.37 -5.51 10.35
C PRO A 116 -4.44 -4.48 9.99
N ARG A 117 -5.66 -4.96 9.72
CA ARG A 117 -6.80 -4.11 9.31
C ARG A 117 -7.83 -4.04 10.43
N LEU A 118 -7.84 -2.94 11.18
CA LEU A 118 -8.91 -2.68 12.16
C LEU A 118 -10.23 -2.29 11.51
N GLN A 119 -10.26 -2.03 10.19
CA GLN A 119 -11.48 -1.71 9.44
C GLN A 119 -12.52 -2.85 9.44
N ALA A 120 -12.11 -4.07 9.79
CA ALA A 120 -13.03 -5.20 9.98
C ALA A 120 -13.86 -5.09 11.27
N ILE A 121 -13.43 -4.24 12.20
CA ILE A 121 -14.10 -3.97 13.46
C ILE A 121 -15.14 -2.88 13.16
N GLY A 122 -16.41 -3.26 13.01
CA GLY A 122 -17.48 -2.34 12.59
C GLY A 122 -17.66 -1.14 13.54
N SER A 123 -18.33 -0.09 13.06
CA SER A 123 -18.46 1.20 13.79
C SER A 123 -19.13 1.11 15.18
N GLY A 124 -19.83 0.01 15.49
CA GLY A 124 -20.47 -0.20 16.79
C GLY A 124 -19.52 -0.38 17.98
N VAL A 125 -18.22 -0.59 17.73
CA VAL A 125 -17.21 -0.89 18.77
C VAL A 125 -16.08 0.14 18.83
N ASP A 126 -16.19 1.25 18.09
CA ASP A 126 -15.19 2.33 18.07
C ASP A 126 -14.88 2.88 19.47
N ASN A 127 -15.89 3.05 20.32
CA ASN A 127 -15.70 3.56 21.69
C ASN A 127 -14.88 2.60 22.56
N GLN A 128 -15.10 1.29 22.41
CA GLN A 128 -14.35 0.26 23.14
C GLN A 128 -12.92 0.15 22.60
N LEU A 129 -12.75 0.22 21.28
CA LEU A 129 -11.44 0.22 20.64
C LEU A 129 -10.61 1.43 21.05
N GLN A 130 -11.20 2.64 21.10
CA GLN A 130 -10.49 3.83 21.56
C GLN A 130 -10.13 3.75 23.05
N ALA A 131 -11.03 3.25 23.89
CA ALA A 131 -10.75 3.04 25.31
C ALA A 131 -9.64 2.01 25.54
N PHE A 132 -9.58 0.97 24.71
CA PHE A 132 -8.50 -0.02 24.73
C PHE A 132 -7.17 0.60 24.27
N LEU A 133 -7.19 1.37 23.18
CA LEU A 133 -6.01 2.07 22.67
C LEU A 133 -5.40 3.03 23.70
N ASP A 134 -6.25 3.84 24.36
CA ASP A 134 -5.84 4.80 25.40
C ASP A 134 -5.18 4.11 26.61
N ARG A 135 -5.49 2.84 26.87
CA ARG A 135 -4.87 2.07 27.95
C ARG A 135 -3.63 1.31 27.52
N CYS A 136 -3.57 0.90 26.25
CA CYS A 136 -2.40 0.23 25.72
C CYS A 136 -1.22 1.20 25.59
N PHE A 137 -1.48 2.45 25.22
CA PHE A 137 -0.45 3.46 24.98
C PHE A 137 -0.64 4.66 25.89
N THR A 138 0.35 4.95 26.73
CA THR A 138 0.47 6.24 27.40
C THR A 138 0.94 7.26 26.37
N VAL A 139 0.15 8.30 26.13
CA VAL A 139 0.42 9.32 25.14
C VAL A 139 0.62 10.67 25.83
N ASP A 140 1.84 11.20 25.77
CA ASP A 140 2.15 12.54 26.27
C ASP A 140 2.32 13.58 25.14
N VAL A 141 2.13 13.13 23.89
CA VAL A 141 2.37 13.95 22.70
C VAL A 141 1.03 14.23 21.99
N PRO A 142 0.61 15.51 21.87
CA PRO A 142 -0.72 15.88 21.38
C PRO A 142 -1.09 15.34 19.98
N HIS A 143 -0.09 15.07 19.13
CA HIS A 143 -0.35 14.51 17.80
C HIS A 143 -0.90 13.07 17.82
N PHE A 144 -0.74 12.37 18.94
CA PHE A 144 -1.21 11.00 19.16
C PHE A 144 -2.49 10.95 20.02
N ASP A 145 -3.00 12.10 20.47
CA ASP A 145 -4.28 12.19 21.16
C ASP A 145 -5.48 11.95 20.22
N LYS A 146 -6.68 11.89 20.81
CA LYS A 146 -7.94 11.77 20.05
C LYS A 146 -8.06 12.93 19.05
N GLY A 147 -8.21 12.60 17.77
CA GLY A 147 -8.25 13.57 16.67
C GLY A 147 -6.88 14.07 16.20
N GLY A 148 -5.78 13.64 16.84
CA GLY A 148 -4.42 13.95 16.42
C GLY A 148 -4.04 13.24 15.11
N LYS A 149 -3.24 13.92 14.28
CA LYS A 149 -2.83 13.43 12.95
C LYS A 149 -2.04 12.10 12.97
N LEU A 150 -1.40 11.77 14.09
CA LEU A 150 -0.61 10.54 14.27
C LEU A 150 -1.36 9.45 15.04
N ARG A 151 -2.59 9.70 15.49
CA ARG A 151 -3.45 8.69 16.11
C ARG A 151 -3.61 7.40 15.26
N PRO A 152 -3.69 7.46 13.92
CA PRO A 152 -3.73 6.26 13.07
C PRO A 152 -2.50 5.35 13.20
N VAL A 153 -1.35 5.90 13.60
CA VAL A 153 -0.13 5.11 13.85
C VAL A 153 -0.32 4.21 15.06
N LEU A 154 -0.87 4.72 16.17
CA LEU A 154 -1.15 3.91 17.36
C LEU A 154 -2.16 2.79 17.06
N LEU A 155 -3.18 3.09 16.25
CA LEU A 155 -4.12 2.08 15.77
C LEU A 155 -3.40 0.97 15.00
N THR A 156 -2.48 1.33 14.11
CA THR A 156 -1.66 0.35 13.38
C THR A 156 -0.80 -0.48 14.33
N CYS A 157 -0.13 0.15 15.29
CA CYS A 157 0.68 -0.54 16.31
C CYS A 157 -0.16 -1.52 17.13
N LEU A 158 -1.33 -1.11 17.60
CA LEU A 158 -2.24 -1.96 18.36
C LEU A 158 -2.67 -3.18 17.54
N ALA A 159 -3.02 -2.94 16.29
CA ALA A 159 -3.48 -3.98 15.39
C ALA A 159 -2.36 -5.00 15.09
N THR A 160 -1.11 -4.55 14.99
CA THR A 160 0.07 -5.42 14.87
C THR A 160 0.27 -6.26 16.13
N LEU A 161 0.17 -5.64 17.31
CA LEU A 161 0.26 -6.36 18.59
C LEU A 161 -0.81 -7.46 18.70
N GLN A 162 -2.05 -7.15 18.29
CA GLN A 162 -3.13 -8.14 18.25
C GLN A 162 -2.86 -9.26 17.25
N GLN A 163 -2.41 -8.93 16.04
CA GLN A 163 -2.09 -9.92 15.00
C GLN A 163 -1.02 -10.93 15.45
N HIS A 164 -0.02 -10.46 16.21
CA HIS A 164 1.10 -11.29 16.69
C HIS A 164 0.90 -11.84 18.11
N TYR A 165 -0.21 -11.51 18.79
CA TYR A 165 -0.46 -11.89 20.19
C TYR A 165 -0.26 -13.39 20.44
N ARG A 166 -0.82 -14.25 19.57
CA ARG A 166 -0.70 -15.71 19.72
C ARG A 166 0.74 -16.19 19.59
N ALA A 167 1.51 -15.65 18.66
CA ALA A 167 2.91 -16.03 18.48
C ALA A 167 3.73 -15.63 19.72
N VAL A 168 3.58 -14.38 20.18
CA VAL A 168 4.24 -13.90 21.40
C VAL A 168 3.83 -14.72 22.62
N LEU A 169 2.57 -15.12 22.73
CA LEU A 169 2.11 -15.97 23.83
C LEU A 169 2.75 -17.36 23.80
N ILE A 170 2.87 -17.98 22.62
CA ILE A 170 3.52 -19.29 22.46
C ILE A 170 5.02 -19.20 22.78
N ASP A 171 5.69 -18.18 22.26
CA ASP A 171 7.15 -18.06 22.35
C ASP A 171 7.63 -17.54 23.72
N CYS A 172 6.85 -16.66 24.36
CA CYS A 172 7.26 -15.97 25.58
C CYS A 172 6.40 -16.32 26.82
N GLY A 173 5.31 -17.07 26.64
CA GLY A 173 4.41 -17.47 27.72
C GLY A 173 3.50 -16.35 28.26
N HIS A 174 2.63 -16.73 29.20
CA HIS A 174 1.63 -15.83 29.80
C HIS A 174 2.24 -14.74 30.69
N ASP A 175 3.45 -14.95 31.20
CA ASP A 175 4.13 -14.02 32.11
C ASP A 175 4.84 -12.88 31.39
N ASN A 176 4.84 -12.89 30.06
CA ASN A 176 5.38 -11.80 29.28
C ASN A 176 4.64 -10.48 29.60
N ALA A 177 5.39 -9.43 29.93
CA ALA A 177 4.84 -8.15 30.36
C ALA A 177 3.90 -7.51 29.32
N ILE A 178 4.16 -7.69 28.02
CA ILE A 178 3.31 -7.18 26.94
C ILE A 178 1.97 -7.93 26.95
N ILE A 179 2.01 -9.26 27.07
CA ILE A 179 0.80 -10.10 27.16
C ILE A 179 -0.03 -9.72 28.38
N GLN A 180 0.58 -9.58 29.55
CA GLN A 180 -0.12 -9.16 30.77
C GLN A 180 -0.73 -7.77 30.64
N HIS A 181 -0.02 -6.81 30.04
CA HIS A 181 -0.51 -5.46 29.81
C HIS A 181 -1.72 -5.44 28.87
N LEU A 182 -1.64 -6.15 27.74
CA LEU A 182 -2.74 -6.27 26.79
C LEU A 182 -3.98 -6.90 27.42
N ASN A 183 -3.81 -7.98 28.22
CA ASN A 183 -4.91 -8.63 28.91
C ASN A 183 -5.57 -7.72 29.96
N LYS A 184 -4.76 -7.00 30.74
CA LYS A 184 -5.27 -5.99 31.70
C LYS A 184 -6.03 -4.89 30.97
N ALA A 185 -5.47 -4.34 29.88
CA ALA A 185 -6.12 -3.30 29.11
C ALA A 185 -7.45 -3.78 28.47
N ALA A 186 -7.50 -5.03 28.00
CA ALA A 186 -8.70 -5.63 27.39
C ALA A 186 -9.82 -5.81 28.42
N LEU A 187 -9.50 -6.37 29.59
CA LEU A 187 -10.43 -6.55 30.70
C LEU A 187 -11.08 -5.22 31.12
N HIS A 188 -10.26 -4.19 31.31
CA HIS A 188 -10.79 -2.88 31.70
C HIS A 188 -11.65 -2.24 30.60
N SER A 189 -11.37 -2.56 29.33
CA SER A 189 -12.07 -1.97 28.17
C SER A 189 -13.34 -2.74 27.80
N ARG A 190 -13.67 -3.77 28.60
CA ARG A 190 -14.82 -4.67 28.38
C ARG A 190 -14.80 -5.32 26.99
N LEU A 191 -13.60 -5.56 26.47
CA LEU A 191 -13.43 -6.39 25.29
C LEU A 191 -13.64 -7.84 25.73
N ASN A 192 -14.85 -8.35 25.50
CA ASN A 192 -15.18 -9.74 25.75
C ASN A 192 -14.80 -10.57 24.54
N ASP A 193 -14.08 -11.66 24.77
CA ASP A 193 -13.88 -12.67 23.76
C ASP A 193 -15.20 -13.44 23.59
N HIS A 194 -15.94 -13.14 22.52
CA HIS A 194 -17.16 -13.86 22.17
C HIS A 194 -16.87 -15.17 21.41
N ALA A 195 -15.60 -15.49 21.15
CA ALA A 195 -15.21 -16.76 20.54
C ALA A 195 -14.98 -17.83 21.62
N ARG A 196 -16.06 -18.49 22.03
CA ARG A 196 -16.00 -19.88 22.48
C ARG A 196 -16.08 -20.81 21.28
#